data_AF-A0A1G6V7E3-F1
#
_entry.id   AF-A0A1G6V7E3-F1
#
_cell.length_a   1.000
_cell.length_b   1.000
_cell.length_c   1.000
_cell.angle_alpha   90.00
_cell.angle_beta   90.00
_cell.angle_gamma   90.00
#
_symmetry.space_group_name_H-M   'P 1'
#
loop_
_entity.id
_entity.type
_entity.pdbx_description
1 polymer ?
#
loop_
_entity_poly.entity_id
_entity_poly.type
_entity_poly.pdbx_seq_one_letter_code
_entity_poly.pdbx_strand_id
1 'polypeptide(L)' 'MSTRTVWRQALKQLAEHRTDVLHLDLSRVRFVDMAGATDLAVAAQRLPEGQRIVLYRPPAHLPRILELFWPGMAAIEVAA' A
#
# COMPACT_ATOMS: atom_id res chain seq x y z
N MET A 1 -18.17 -4.83 10.75
CA MET A 1 -17.16 -4.14 9.92
C MET A 1 -16.23 -5.21 9.38
N SER A 2 -15.98 -5.27 8.06
CA SER A 2 -15.10 -6.31 7.48
C SER A 2 -13.64 -5.86 7.54
N THR A 3 -12.71 -6.82 7.51
CA THR A 3 -11.26 -6.54 7.44
C THR A 3 -10.92 -5.62 6.27
N ARG A 4 -11.60 -5.79 5.13
CA ARG A 4 -11.40 -4.93 3.95
C ARG A 4 -11.88 -3.49 4.17
N THR A 5 -12.96 -3.27 4.93
CA THR A 5 -13.40 -1.92 5.29
C THR A 5 -12.34 -1.22 6.17
N VAL A 6 -11.80 -1.93 7.16
CA VAL A 6 -10.73 -1.40 8.02
C VAL A 6 -9.49 -1.07 7.20
N TRP A 7 -9.09 -1.95 6.28
CA TRP A 7 -7.98 -1.74 5.35
C TRP A 7 -8.14 -0.48 4.51
N ARG A 8 -9.28 -0.32 3.82
CA ARG A 8 -9.55 0.86 2.98
C ARG A 8 -9.59 2.15 3.78
N GLN A 9 -10.12 2.10 5.01
CA GLN A 9 -10.13 3.25 5.90
C GLN A 9 -8.71 3.64 6.33
N ALA A 10 -7.87 2.68 6.69
CA ALA A 10 -6.48 2.93 7.05
C ALA A 10 -5.69 3.56 5.88
N LEU A 11 -5.88 3.04 4.66
CA LEU A 11 -5.25 3.61 3.45
C LEU A 11 -5.74 5.04 3.16
N LYS A 12 -7.03 5.32 3.36
CA LYS A 12 -7.57 6.68 3.22
C LYS A 12 -6.94 7.63 4.24
N GLN A 13 -6.88 7.22 5.51
CA GLN A 13 -6.26 8.01 6.57
C GLN A 13 -4.79 8.26 6.27
N LEU A 14 -4.06 7.26 5.78
CA LEU A 14 -2.67 7.40 5.36
C LEU A 14 -2.50 8.51 4.32
N ALA A 15 -3.32 8.52 3.26
CA ALA A 15 -3.27 9.52 2.20
C ALA A 15 -3.67 10.95 2.63
N GLU A 16 -4.31 11.12 3.79
CA GLU A 16 -4.65 12.43 4.35
C GLU A 16 -3.46 13.09 5.08
N HIS A 17 -2.38 12.34 5.35
CA HIS A 17 -1.19 12.88 6.00
C HIS A 17 -0.42 13.81 5.04
N ARG A 18 0.02 14.96 5.57
CA ARG A 18 0.75 16.01 4.83
C ARG A 18 2.26 15.72 4.78
N THR A 19 2.65 14.51 4.40
CA THR A 19 4.05 14.07 4.34
C THR A 19 4.35 13.46 2.99
N ASP A 20 5.55 13.71 2.47
CA ASP A 20 5.96 13.19 1.16
C ASP A 20 6.17 11.67 1.15
N VAL A 21 6.46 11.08 2.32
CA VAL A 21 6.67 9.63 2.47
C VAL A 21 5.71 9.08 3.50
N LEU A 22 4.91 8.10 3.09
CA LEU A 22 3.88 7.45 3.88
C LEU A 22 4.34 6.03 4.24
N HIS A 23 4.65 5.80 5.51
CA HIS A 23 5.18 4.52 5.97
C HIS A 23 4.04 3.58 6.41
N LEU A 24 4.01 2.37 5.87
CA LEU A 24 3.01 1.35 6.19
C LEU A 24 3.67 0.08 6.71
N ASP A 25 3.56 -0.17 8.02
CA ASP A 25 4.05 -1.39 8.67
C ASP A 25 3.05 -2.53 8.56
N LEU A 26 3.44 -3.60 7.86
CA LEU A 26 2.63 -4.77 7.58
C LEU A 26 3.06 -6.01 8.37
N SER A 27 3.94 -5.87 9.36
CA SER A 27 4.46 -7.00 10.15
C SER A 27 3.40 -7.87 10.84
N ARG A 28 2.21 -7.30 11.11
CA ARG A 28 1.08 -8.03 11.72
C ARG A 28 0.04 -8.47 10.70
N VAL A 29 0.22 -8.12 9.42
CA VAL A 29 -0.64 -8.56 8.33
C VAL A 29 -0.08 -9.87 7.80
N ARG A 30 -0.87 -10.94 7.90
CA ARG A 30 -0.45 -12.27 7.44
C ARG A 30 -0.67 -12.47 5.95
N PHE A 31 -1.72 -11.83 5.41
CA PHE A 31 -2.12 -12.01 4.03
C PHE A 31 -2.87 -10.79 3.49
N VAL A 32 -2.66 -10.51 2.21
CA VAL A 32 -3.39 -9.52 1.41
C VAL A 32 -3.80 -10.21 0.11
N ASP A 33 -5.09 -10.24 -0.19
CA ASP A 33 -5.58 -10.76 -1.47
C ASP A 33 -5.40 -9.73 -2.60
N MET A 34 -5.72 -10.13 -3.83
CA MET A 34 -5.69 -9.22 -4.99
C MET A 34 -6.54 -7.97 -4.76
N ALA A 35 -7.66 -8.11 -4.06
CA ALA A 35 -8.56 -7.02 -3.77
C ALA A 35 -7.92 -5.95 -2.85
N GLY A 36 -7.24 -6.38 -1.79
CA GLY A 36 -6.50 -5.51 -0.89
C GLY A 36 -5.26 -4.90 -1.56
N ALA A 37 -4.57 -5.65 -2.43
CA ALA A 37 -3.47 -5.13 -3.24
C ALA A 37 -3.95 -4.05 -4.22
N THR A 38 -5.09 -4.26 -4.88
CA THR A 38 -5.72 -3.23 -5.73
C THR A 38 -6.09 -1.99 -4.92
N ASP A 39 -6.66 -2.15 -3.72
CA ASP A 39 -7.01 -1.01 -2.86
C ASP A 39 -5.75 -0.19 -2.50
N LEU A 40 -4.61 -0.85 -2.23
CA LEU A 40 -3.31 -0.20 -1.98
C LEU A 40 -2.77 0.52 -3.22
N ALA A 41 -2.77 -0.13 -4.38
CA ALA A 41 -2.32 0.47 -5.63
C ALA A 41 -3.16 1.71 -6.00
N VAL A 42 -4.48 1.64 -5.82
CA VAL A 42 -5.39 2.77 -6.03
C VAL A 42 -5.12 3.89 -5.03
N ALA A 43 -4.80 3.58 -3.77
CA ALA A 43 -4.42 4.59 -2.79
C ALA A 43 -3.13 5.31 -3.19
N ALA A 44 -2.11 4.55 -3.61
CA ALA A 44 -0.84 5.11 -4.06
C ALA A 44 -0.98 5.98 -5.31
N GLN A 45 -1.78 5.58 -6.30
CA GLN A 45 -2.03 6.36 -7.53
C GLN A 45 -2.77 7.68 -7.29
N ARG A 46 -3.48 7.80 -6.16
CA ARG A 46 -4.20 9.02 -5.78
C ARG A 46 -3.33 9.99 -4.99
N LEU A 47 -2.10 9.61 -4.67
CA LEU A 47 -1.18 10.50 -4.01
C LEU A 47 -0.77 11.64 -4.94
N PRO A 48 -0.57 12.86 -4.41
CA PRO A 48 0.05 13.94 -5.16
C PRO A 48 1.43 13.53 -5.70
N GLU A 49 1.83 14.18 -6.80
CA GLU A 49 3.15 13.96 -7.38
C GLU A 49 4.28 14.17 -6.35
N GLY A 50 5.29 13.31 -6.39
CA GLY A 50 6.41 13.31 -5.44
C GLY A 50 6.14 12.54 -4.14
N GLN A 51 4.87 12.21 -3.83
CA GLN A 51 4.55 11.39 -2.66
C GLN A 51 4.59 9.89 -2.97
N ARG A 52 4.94 9.08 -1.96
CA ARG A 52 4.96 7.61 -2.09
C ARG A 52 4.64 6.88 -0.79
N ILE A 53 4.18 5.64 -0.92
CA ILE A 53 3.98 4.70 0.18
C ILE A 53 5.19 3.77 0.27
N VAL A 54 5.80 3.65 1.45
CA VAL A 54 6.86 2.68 1.74
C VAL A 54 6.30 1.55 2.59
N LEU A 55 6.34 0.33 2.07
CA LEU A 55 5.87 -0.87 2.75
C LEU A 55 6.99 -1.48 3.59
N TYR A 56 6.76 -1.60 4.90
CA TYR A 56 7.66 -2.29 5.81
C TYR A 56 7.12 -3.68 6.12
N ARG A 57 7.97 -4.69 5.93
CA ARG A 57 7.67 -6.10 6.24
C ARG A 57 6.35 -6.58 5.62
N PRO A 58 6.12 -6.37 4.31
CA PRO A 58 4.91 -6.88 3.66
C PRO A 58 4.88 -8.41 3.68
N PRO A 59 3.70 -9.04 3.62
CA PRO A 59 3.58 -10.46 3.30
C PRO A 59 4.36 -10.77 2.01
N ALA A 60 5.07 -11.90 1.98
CA ALA A 60 6.03 -12.22 0.92
C ALA A 60 5.46 -12.18 -0.51
N HIS A 61 4.17 -12.47 -0.68
CA HIS A 61 3.50 -12.45 -1.97
C HIS A 61 3.10 -11.04 -2.45
N LEU A 62 2.98 -10.06 -1.54
CA LEU A 62 2.50 -8.72 -1.89
C LEU A 62 3.47 -7.97 -2.82
N PRO A 63 4.79 -7.93 -2.58
CA PRO A 63 5.74 -7.33 -3.53
C PRO A 63 5.64 -7.96 -4.92
N ARG A 64 5.50 -9.29 -5.00
CA ARG A 64 5.38 -10.00 -6.26
C ARG A 64 4.09 -9.68 -7.01
N ILE A 65 2.97 -9.57 -6.29
CA ILE A 65 1.69 -9.12 -6.88
C ILE A 65 1.84 -7.69 -7.42
N LEU A 66 2.42 -6.78 -6.65
CA LEU A 66 2.61 -5.39 -7.07
C LEU A 66 3.48 -5.29 -8.32
N GLU A 67 4.58 -6.03 -8.38
CA GLU A 67 5.45 -6.10 -9.55
C GLU A 67 4.73 -6.63 -10.79
N LEU A 68 3.91 -7.68 -10.66
CA LEU A 68 3.21 -8.32 -11.78
C LEU A 68 2.09 -7.45 -12.37
N PHE A 69 1.34 -6.74 -11.51
CA PHE A 69 0.12 -6.04 -11.93
C PHE A 69 0.28 -4.51 -12.01
N TRP A 70 1.29 -3.94 -11.34
CA TRP A 70 1.63 -2.52 -11.36
C TRP A 70 3.14 -2.31 -11.52
N PRO A 71 3.74 -2.83 -12.60
CA PRO A 71 5.18 -2.74 -12.82
C PRO A 71 5.65 -1.28 -12.88
N GLY A 72 6.75 -0.96 -12.19
CA GLY A 72 7.37 0.37 -12.23
C GLY A 72 6.60 1.47 -11.50
N MET A 73 5.63 1.14 -10.64
CA MET A 73 4.88 2.13 -9.86
C MET A 73 5.78 2.82 -8.82
N ALA A 74 6.28 4.02 -9.13
CA ALA A 74 7.11 4.81 -8.22
C ALA A 74 6.40 5.26 -6.93
N ALA A 75 5.06 5.28 -6.93
CA ALA A 75 4.25 5.65 -5.77
C ALA A 75 4.21 4.56 -4.68
N ILE A 76 4.75 3.36 -4.94
CA ILE A 76 4.92 2.29 -3.94
C ILE A 76 6.36 1.80 -3.94
N GLU A 77 6.96 1.80 -2.76
CA GLU A 77 8.29 1.27 -2.50
C GLU A 77 8.19 0.16 -1.45
N VAL A 78 9.02 -0.87 -1.56
CA VAL A 78 9.17 -1.89 -0.52
C VAL A 78 10.48 -1.63 0.19
N ALA A 79 10.44 -1.42 1.51
CA ALA A 79 11.64 -1.26 2.30
C ALA A 79 12.50 -2.53 2.21
N ALA A 80 13.81 -2.34 2.02
CA ALA A 80 14.81 -3.41 1.97
C ALA A 80 14.93 -4.19 3.29
#